data_AF-A0A7Y3SWL7-F1
#
_entry.id   AF-A0A7Y3SWL7-F1
#
_cell.length_a   1.000
_cell.length_b   1.000
_cell.length_c   1.000
_cell.angle_alpha   90.00
_cell.angle_beta   90.00
_cell.angle_gamma   90.00
#
_symmetry.space_group_name_H-M   'P 1'
#
loop_
_entity.id
_entity.type
_entity.pdbx_description
1 polymer ?
#
loop_
_entity_poly.entity_id
_entity_poly.type
_entity_poly.pdbx_seq_one_letter_code
_entity_poly.pdbx_strand_id
1 'polypeptide(L)' 'MFYNAKDKCEPIEIFGDTTVFVNGKVVFPGTVGNAMAVIEDLEEETGSYISKSQSIGIYALSEKMEGILFGNSGYYE' A
#
# COMPACT_ATOMS: atom_id res chain seq x y z
N MET A 1 8.71 -9.59 2.54
CA MET A 1 8.15 -10.67 1.71
C MET A 1 7.76 -11.82 2.61
N PHE A 2 6.48 -12.20 2.56
CA PHE A 2 5.91 -13.29 3.34
C PHE A 2 5.57 -14.43 2.38
N TYR A 3 6.02 -15.64 2.69
CA TYR A 3 5.74 -16.82 1.89
C TYR A 3 4.87 -17.77 2.69
N ASN A 4 3.84 -18.32 2.05
CA ASN A 4 3.04 -19.37 2.66
C ASN A 4 3.80 -20.72 2.68
N ALA A 5 3.21 -21.74 3.28
CA ALA A 5 3.82 -23.09 3.38
C ALA A 5 4.02 -23.81 2.02
N LYS A 6 3.60 -23.19 0.90
CA LYS A 6 3.77 -23.69 -0.47
C LYS A 6 4.74 -22.82 -1.28
N ASP A 7 5.58 -22.03 -0.60
CA ASP A 7 6.55 -21.09 -1.19
C ASP A 7 5.93 -20.04 -2.13
N LYS A 8 4.65 -19.72 -1.95
CA LYS A 8 4.02 -18.62 -2.70
C LYS A 8 4.13 -17.32 -1.92
N CYS A 9 4.58 -16.25 -2.60
CA CYS A 9 4.60 -14.91 -2.04
C CYS A 9 3.17 -14.42 -1.84
N GLU A 10 2.82 -14.08 -0.61
CA GLU A 10 1.54 -13.51 -0.25
C GLU A 10 1.69 -11.99 -0.08
N PRO A 11 0.63 -11.21 -0.38
CA PRO A 11 0.61 -9.80 -0.05
C PRO A 11 0.75 -9.60 1.46
N ILE A 12 1.40 -8.51 1.86
CA ILE A 12 1.48 -8.09 3.25
C ILE A 12 0.66 -6.83 3.41
N GLU A 13 -0.29 -6.87 4.32
CA GLU A 13 -1.05 -5.70 4.74
C GLU A 13 -0.65 -5.27 6.14
N ILE A 14 -0.47 -3.97 6.31
CA ILE A 14 0.05 -3.33 7.51
C ILE A 14 -1.02 -2.38 8.04
N PHE A 15 -1.33 -2.50 9.33
CA PHE A 15 -2.34 -1.73 10.04
C PHE A 15 -1.76 -1.09 11.30
N GLY A 16 -2.50 -0.12 11.87
CA GLY A 16 -2.21 0.47 13.17
C GLY A 16 -0.92 1.31 13.20
N ASP A 17 -0.13 1.17 14.26
CA ASP A 17 0.99 2.08 14.57
C ASP A 17 2.33 1.69 13.90
N THR A 18 2.28 0.87 12.85
CA THR A 18 3.50 0.48 12.12
C THR A 18 3.94 1.60 11.18
N THR A 19 5.18 2.06 11.30
CA THR A 19 5.72 3.06 10.38
C THR A 19 6.30 2.42 9.12
N VAL A 20 5.77 2.80 7.96
CA VAL A 20 6.22 2.35 6.63
C VAL A 20 6.91 3.50 5.92
N PHE A 21 8.13 3.24 5.46
CA PHE A 21 8.90 4.17 4.65
C PHE A 21 8.94 3.69 3.20
N VAL A 22 8.61 4.59 2.27
CA VAL A 22 8.82 4.40 0.83
C VAL A 22 9.70 5.53 0.34
N ASN A 23 10.78 5.20 -0.36
CA ASN A 23 11.76 6.19 -0.85
C ASN A 23 12.28 7.14 0.25
N GLY A 24 12.48 6.61 1.47
CA GLY A 24 12.96 7.38 2.62
C GLY A 24 11.94 8.32 3.28
N LYS A 25 10.68 8.32 2.82
CA LYS A 25 9.60 9.14 3.38
C LYS A 25 8.58 8.26 4.08
N VAL A 26 8.01 8.76 5.18
CA VAL A 26 6.91 8.07 5.87
C VAL A 26 5.66 8.12 4.99
N VAL A 27 5.11 6.96 4.67
CA VAL A 27 3.87 6.82 3.91
C VAL A 27 2.72 6.34 4.79
N PHE A 28 2.97 5.42 5.73
CA PHE A 28 1.96 4.94 6.69
C PHE A 28 2.54 4.95 8.12
N PRO A 29 1.77 5.28 9.17
CA PRO A 29 0.45 5.93 9.09
C PRO A 29 0.54 7.33 8.47
N GLY A 30 -0.52 7.77 7.79
CA GLY A 30 -0.49 9.03 7.03
C GLY A 30 -1.83 9.36 6.38
N THR A 31 -1.80 10.35 5.50
CA THR A 31 -2.92 10.70 4.62
C THR A 31 -2.67 10.21 3.22
N VAL A 32 -3.74 10.04 2.45
CA VAL A 32 -3.67 9.71 1.02
C VAL A 32 -2.80 10.73 0.26
N GLY A 33 -2.91 12.02 0.58
CA GLY A 33 -2.09 13.07 -0.04
C GLY A 33 -0.59 12.89 0.18
N ASN A 34 -0.18 12.43 1.37
CA ASN A 34 1.22 12.10 1.63
C ASN A 34 1.68 10.91 0.78
N ALA A 35 0.84 9.89 0.65
CA ALA A 35 1.14 8.72 -0.17
C ALA A 35 1.25 9.08 -1.66
N MET A 36 0.32 9.87 -2.20
CA MET A 36 0.35 10.35 -3.59
C MET A 36 1.59 11.21 -3.90
N ALA A 37 2.13 11.93 -2.93
CA ALA A 37 3.37 12.70 -3.09
C ALA A 37 4.65 11.82 -3.13
N VAL A 38 4.53 10.52 -2.86
CA VAL A 38 5.64 9.55 -2.81
C VAL A 38 5.47 8.43 -3.83
N ILE A 39 4.24 8.02 -4.09
CA ILE A 39 3.83 6.94 -5.00
C ILE A 39 3.10 7.61 -6.17
N GLU A 40 3.83 7.86 -7.25
CA GLU A 40 3.39 8.73 -8.35
C GLU A 40 2.20 8.17 -9.15
N ASP A 41 2.05 6.85 -9.22
CA ASP A 41 1.00 6.16 -9.97
C ASP A 41 -0.15 5.66 -9.09
N LEU A 42 -0.35 6.28 -7.92
CA LEU A 42 -1.43 5.93 -7.01
C LEU A 42 -2.77 6.52 -7.50
N GLU A 43 -3.69 5.67 -7.93
CA GLU A 43 -5.01 6.05 -8.45
C GLU A 43 -6.14 5.63 -7.51
N GLU A 44 -7.22 6.42 -7.43
CA GLU A 44 -8.40 6.04 -6.65
C GLU A 44 -9.25 4.99 -7.40
N GLU A 45 -9.47 3.85 -6.76
CA GLU A 45 -10.35 2.78 -7.22
C GLU A 45 -11.34 2.40 -6.11
N THR A 46 -12.61 2.81 -6.25
CA THR A 46 -13.72 2.44 -5.35
C THR A 46 -13.45 2.70 -3.86
N GLY A 47 -12.86 3.86 -3.52
CA GLY A 47 -12.54 4.23 -2.13
C GLY A 47 -11.26 3.60 -1.57
N SER A 48 -10.49 2.90 -2.41
CA SER A 48 -9.11 2.51 -2.15
C SER A 48 -8.19 3.24 -3.12
N TYR A 49 -6.89 3.26 -2.82
CA TYR A 49 -5.88 3.88 -3.69
C TYR A 49 -4.85 2.84 -4.09
N ILE A 50 -4.63 2.67 -5.40
CA ILE A 50 -3.87 1.55 -5.96
C ILE A 50 -2.77 2.07 -6.87
N SER A 51 -1.57 1.56 -6.67
CA SER A 51 -0.46 1.64 -7.62
C SER A 51 -0.28 0.24 -8.22
N LYS A 52 -0.70 0.08 -9.48
CA LYS A 52 -0.58 -1.21 -10.18
C LYS A 52 0.87 -1.56 -10.47
N SER A 53 1.68 -0.57 -10.87
CA SER A 53 3.08 -0.81 -11.24
C SER A 53 3.93 -1.23 -10.05
N GLN A 54 3.63 -0.73 -8.85
CA GLN A 54 4.37 -1.05 -7.63
C GLN A 54 3.65 -2.12 -6.78
N SER A 55 2.46 -2.55 -7.19
CA SER A 55 1.62 -3.50 -6.44
C SER A 55 1.33 -3.03 -5.01
N ILE A 56 1.02 -1.74 -4.84
CA ILE A 56 0.70 -1.12 -3.55
C ILE A 56 -0.78 -0.77 -3.49
N GLY A 57 -1.43 -1.11 -2.39
CA GLY A 57 -2.80 -0.68 -2.09
C GLY A 57 -2.87 0.10 -0.80
N ILE A 58 -3.75 1.09 -0.73
CA ILE A 58 -4.01 1.89 0.45
C ILE A 58 -5.51 1.92 0.69
N TYR A 59 -5.92 1.48 1.87
CA TYR A 59 -7.28 1.64 2.33
C TYR A 59 -7.38 2.90 3.19
N ALA A 60 -8.31 3.79 2.87
CA ALA A 60 -8.48 5.06 3.57
C ALA A 60 -9.94 5.42 3.78
N LEU A 61 -10.25 6.00 4.95
CA LEU A 61 -11.57 6.55 5.28
C LEU A 61 -11.43 8.07 5.45
N SER A 62 -12.08 8.85 4.59
CA SER A 62 -12.01 10.32 4.61
C SER A 62 -10.55 10.83 4.65
N GLU A 63 -9.74 10.38 3.68
CA GLU A 63 -8.32 10.71 3.48
C GLU A 63 -7.32 10.16 4.52
N LYS A 64 -7.79 9.64 5.66
CA LYS A 64 -6.94 8.99 6.65
C LYS A 64 -6.72 7.53 6.27
N MET A 65 -5.46 7.12 6.18
CA MET A 65 -5.10 5.73 5.88
C MET A 65 -5.37 4.83 7.08
N GLU A 66 -6.05 3.71 6.83
CA GLU A 66 -6.33 2.67 7.82
C GLU A 66 -5.46 1.42 7.58
N GLY A 67 -4.97 1.23 6.35
CA GLY A 67 -4.01 0.17 6.03
C GLY A 67 -3.23 0.45 4.74
N ILE A 68 -2.07 -0.21 4.62
CA ILE A 68 -1.25 -0.24 3.41
C ILE A 68 -0.86 -1.69 3.09
N LEU A 69 -1.05 -2.09 1.83
CA LEU A 69 -0.78 -3.42 1.30
C LEU A 69 0.36 -3.36 0.30
N PHE A 70 1.24 -4.36 0.37
CA PHE A 70 2.31 -4.62 -0.60
C PHE A 70 2.12 -6.02 -1.19
N GLY A 71 1.72 -6.08 -2.45
CA GLY A 71 1.60 -7.29 -3.24
C GLY A 71 2.89 -7.64 -3.98
N ASN A 72 2.88 -8.83 -4.60
CA ASN A 72 3.89 -9.17 -5.61
C ASN A 72 3.52 -8.53 -6.95
N SER A 73 4.49 -8.44 -7.88
CA SER A 73 4.24 -7.96 -9.25
C SER A 73 3.00 -8.63 -9.86
N GLY A 74 2.09 -7.82 -10.41
CA GLY A 74 0.84 -8.28 -11.02
C GLY A 74 -0.30 -8.52 -10.03
N TYR A 75 -0.18 -8.12 -8.76
CA TYR A 75 -1.23 -8.34 -7.76
C TYR A 75 -2.57 -7.63 -8.09
N TYR A 76 -2.50 -6.51 -8.80
CA TYR A 76 -3.66 -5.71 -9.22
C TYR A 76 -3.91 -5.74 -10.75
N GLU A 77 -3.35 -6.73 -11.46
CA GLU A 77 -3.62 -6.96 -12.90
C GLU A 77 -5.01 -7.55 -13.18
#